data_AF-A0A026W1L8-F1
#
_entry.id   AF-A0A026W1L8-F1
#
_cell.length_a   1.000
_cell.length_b   1.000
_cell.length_c   1.000
_cell.angle_alpha   90.00
_cell.angle_beta   90.00
_cell.angle_gamma   90.00
#
_symmetry.space_group_name_H-M   'P 1'
#
loop_
_entity.id
_entity.type
_entity.pdbx_description
1 polymer ?
#
loop_
_entity_poly.entity_id
_entity_poly.type
_entity_poly.pdbx_seq_one_letter_code
_entity_poly.pdbx_strand_id
1 'polypeptide(L)'
;MGRRKKNSRKTLSVGQKSSEKIASENSKFDKKETTRQEEEYFAVPEATIDAYSRLKLPLVQPMQHCQTISSDSDEEEDTIELNFCPRFVFVSSLCLICMERSEKICESCGMVSYCGDRHRELDWLKHRDLCAVLSKVCTTGEGLSLLPELSADEYRVYRLKLIEIVAHRLARPLELWEREILLYPRICRGCRRFSKMLRCCEACGVELFCEDHDHGHEKWCREFQKLFLHLLPTLKHLQLMFIGPELRLPTVPLDLLATVKICSACKLSGRRVNVSFHPGKFYHDFCRSKQFVKPHLVCLFNPGLYRETGFDGRDTWPETIREFCKARVPVCVTSYTKHEIPREMIRIKSIADVETILEPQRNPFASIKPDRNFVSDDTAPLIYKNYYIAIIKGKS
;
A
#
# COMPACT_ATOMS: atom_id res chain seq x y z
N MET A 1 -22.16 13.40 -55.25
CA MET A 1 -22.94 14.66 -55.23
C MET A 1 -22.01 15.81 -54.82
N GLY A 2 -22.49 17.05 -54.75
CA GLY A 2 -21.69 18.29 -54.87
C GLY A 2 -20.52 18.55 -53.88
N ARG A 3 -19.57 19.38 -54.36
CA ARG A 3 -18.52 20.08 -53.57
C ARG A 3 -18.91 21.56 -53.40
N ARG A 4 -18.59 22.22 -52.27
CA ARG A 4 -18.43 23.70 -52.21
C ARG A 4 -17.37 24.14 -51.16
N LYS A 5 -17.19 25.46 -50.94
CA LYS A 5 -15.85 26.05 -50.75
C LYS A 5 -15.82 27.36 -49.94
N LYS A 6 -15.04 27.39 -48.84
CA LYS A 6 -14.42 28.57 -48.14
C LYS A 6 -15.27 29.70 -47.51
N ASN A 7 -14.92 29.99 -46.24
CA ASN A 7 -14.70 31.27 -45.52
C ASN A 7 -15.33 32.61 -45.98
N SER A 8 -15.87 33.35 -45.01
CA SER A 8 -15.89 34.84 -44.95
C SER A 8 -15.24 35.35 -43.65
N ARG A 9 -15.03 36.67 -43.45
CA ARG A 9 -14.19 37.25 -42.36
C ARG A 9 -14.40 38.76 -42.15
N LYS A 10 -14.80 39.21 -40.93
CA LYS A 10 -14.72 40.59 -40.35
C LYS A 10 -15.29 40.55 -38.89
N THR A 11 -14.75 41.06 -37.76
CA THR A 11 -13.86 42.17 -37.32
C THR A 11 -14.57 43.47 -36.89
N LEU A 12 -14.32 43.93 -35.65
CA LEU A 12 -14.24 45.34 -35.20
C LEU A 12 -13.45 45.42 -33.86
N SER A 13 -13.09 46.62 -33.38
CA SER A 13 -12.01 46.84 -32.39
C SER A 13 -12.08 48.18 -31.60
N VAL A 14 -11.02 48.52 -30.84
CA VAL A 14 -10.77 49.75 -30.00
C VAL A 14 -11.33 49.67 -28.55
N GLY A 15 -10.69 50.14 -27.46
CA GLY A 15 -9.38 50.83 -27.22
C GLY A 15 -8.88 50.58 -25.77
N GLN A 16 -7.59 50.80 -25.40
CA GLN A 16 -6.96 52.03 -24.85
C GLN A 16 -7.63 52.60 -23.55
N LYS A 17 -6.93 53.06 -22.48
CA LYS A 17 -5.48 53.18 -22.12
C LYS A 17 -5.31 53.55 -20.61
N SER A 18 -4.06 53.55 -20.09
CA SER A 18 -3.56 54.21 -18.83
C SER A 18 -4.15 53.74 -17.47
N SER A 19 -3.52 53.93 -16.28
CA SER A 19 -2.35 54.76 -15.88
C SER A 19 -1.42 54.12 -14.82
N GLU A 20 -0.28 54.78 -14.63
CA GLU A 20 0.74 54.83 -13.55
C GLU A 20 0.26 54.79 -12.08
N LYS A 21 1.08 54.79 -11.00
CA LYS A 21 2.49 54.47 -10.60
C LYS A 21 2.72 55.12 -9.21
N ILE A 22 3.85 54.89 -8.51
CA ILE A 22 4.30 55.57 -7.24
C ILE A 22 3.50 55.13 -5.97
N ALA A 23 4.00 55.18 -4.72
CA ALA A 23 5.28 54.80 -4.08
C ALA A 23 5.13 54.94 -2.53
N SER A 24 6.14 54.48 -1.77
CA SER A 24 6.40 54.73 -0.33
C SER A 24 5.30 54.31 0.69
N GLU A 25 5.54 54.21 2.00
CA GLU A 25 6.75 54.46 2.81
C GLU A 25 6.88 53.48 4.00
N ASN A 26 8.02 53.51 4.72
CA ASN A 26 8.29 52.66 5.88
C ASN A 26 7.69 53.22 7.19
N SER A 27 7.40 52.32 8.14
CA SER A 27 7.65 52.60 9.56
C SER A 27 8.14 51.37 10.33
N LYS A 28 9.15 51.58 11.17
CA LYS A 28 9.60 50.67 12.25
C LYS A 28 9.46 51.44 13.56
N PHE A 29 8.96 50.83 14.63
CA PHE A 29 9.25 51.14 16.04
C PHE A 29 8.43 50.18 16.93
N ASP A 30 8.78 49.91 18.18
CA ASP A 30 9.98 49.19 18.65
C ASP A 30 9.57 48.35 19.88
N LYS A 31 10.50 47.62 20.49
CA LYS A 31 10.29 46.66 21.58
C LYS A 31 9.57 47.23 22.82
N LYS A 32 8.84 46.34 23.50
CA LYS A 32 8.81 46.33 24.98
C LYS A 32 8.87 44.90 25.50
N GLU A 33 9.53 44.74 26.65
CA GLU A 33 10.06 43.47 27.15
C GLU A 33 9.86 43.38 28.66
N THR A 34 9.16 42.35 29.13
CA THR A 34 9.09 41.92 30.55
C THR A 34 8.62 40.46 30.58
N THR A 35 9.51 39.46 30.61
CA THR A 35 10.17 38.87 31.81
C THR A 35 9.41 37.67 32.39
N ARG A 36 9.87 36.47 31.98
CA ARG A 36 9.95 35.19 32.71
C ARG A 36 8.83 34.78 33.67
N GLN A 37 8.24 33.62 33.39
CA GLN A 37 8.47 32.44 34.23
C GLN A 37 8.59 31.19 33.34
N GLU A 38 9.30 30.18 33.83
CA GLU A 38 9.66 28.97 33.07
C GLU A 38 8.77 27.81 33.54
N GLU A 39 7.99 27.23 32.62
CA GLU A 39 7.28 25.96 32.83
C GLU A 39 7.70 24.95 31.76
N GLU A 40 7.80 23.67 32.14
CA GLU A 40 8.60 22.68 31.43
C GLU A 40 8.00 22.25 30.08
N TYR A 41 8.67 22.62 28.98
CA TYR A 41 8.40 22.10 27.65
C TYR A 41 8.82 20.63 27.54
N PHE A 42 7.94 19.71 27.96
CA PHE A 42 8.04 18.30 27.58
C PHE A 42 7.82 18.16 26.06
N ALA A 43 8.93 18.13 25.32
CA ALA A 43 8.93 18.08 23.87
C ALA A 43 8.16 16.86 23.35
N VAL A 44 7.12 17.12 22.55
CA VAL A 44 6.42 16.08 21.79
C VAL A 44 7.40 15.52 20.73
N PRO A 45 7.63 14.19 20.67
CA PRO A 45 8.48 13.63 19.63
C PRO A 45 7.89 13.89 18.24
N GLU A 46 8.64 14.58 17.38
CA GLU A 46 8.29 14.74 15.97
C GLU A 46 8.29 13.38 15.24
N ALA A 47 7.67 13.37 14.05
CA ALA A 47 7.66 12.25 13.10
C ALA A 47 6.89 10.96 13.48
N THR A 48 5.77 11.03 14.21
CA THR A 48 4.69 10.06 13.96
C THR A 48 3.91 10.45 12.70
N ILE A 49 4.37 9.99 11.53
CA ILE A 49 3.70 10.27 10.24
C ILE A 49 2.29 9.65 10.25
N ASP A 50 1.27 10.50 10.27
CA ASP A 50 -0.14 10.13 10.29
C ASP A 50 -0.60 9.48 8.96
N ALA A 51 -1.73 8.79 8.99
CA ALA A 51 -2.28 8.11 7.82
C ALA A 51 -2.56 9.01 6.61
N TYR A 52 -2.84 10.30 6.82
CA TYR A 52 -3.20 11.22 5.75
C TYR A 52 -1.99 11.92 5.13
N SER A 53 -0.92 12.13 5.90
CA SER A 53 0.40 12.48 5.35
C SER A 53 0.97 11.34 4.49
N ARG A 54 0.74 10.06 4.86
CA ARG A 54 1.11 8.90 4.01
C ARG A 54 0.38 8.87 2.66
N LEU A 55 -0.78 9.50 2.56
CA LEU A 55 -1.54 9.66 1.30
C LEU A 55 -1.17 10.94 0.52
N LYS A 56 -0.30 11.80 1.07
CA LYS A 56 0.07 13.11 0.51
C LYS A 56 1.56 13.34 0.33
N LEU A 57 2.43 12.41 0.77
CA LEU A 57 3.87 12.45 0.49
C LEU A 57 4.13 12.34 -1.02
N PRO A 58 4.71 13.36 -1.67
CA PRO A 58 5.33 13.16 -2.98
C PRO A 58 6.62 12.36 -2.76
N LEU A 59 6.74 11.19 -3.41
CA LEU A 59 7.91 10.33 -3.24
C LEU A 59 9.15 10.84 -4.00
N VAL A 60 8.97 11.80 -4.91
CA VAL A 60 10.02 12.62 -5.52
C VAL A 60 9.51 14.06 -5.59
N GLN A 61 10.36 15.06 -5.36
CA GLN A 61 10.07 16.40 -5.90
C GLN A 61 10.26 16.35 -7.42
N PRO A 62 9.45 17.06 -8.23
CA PRO A 62 9.72 17.17 -9.66
C PRO A 62 11.15 17.67 -9.86
N MET A 63 11.97 16.91 -10.61
CA MET A 63 13.33 17.33 -10.91
C MET A 63 13.29 18.64 -11.69
N GLN A 64 13.59 19.75 -11.01
CA GLN A 64 13.90 21.01 -11.69
C GLN A 64 15.09 20.72 -12.63
N HIS A 65 14.92 20.97 -13.93
CA HIS A 65 15.90 20.58 -14.95
C HIS A 65 17.30 21.08 -14.58
N CYS A 66 18.17 20.16 -14.17
CA CYS A 66 19.61 20.38 -14.17
C CYS A 66 20.06 20.32 -15.63
N GLN A 67 20.10 21.48 -16.29
CA GLN A 67 20.61 21.60 -17.65
C GLN A 67 22.14 21.41 -17.67
N THR A 68 22.66 20.98 -18.82
CA THR A 68 24.07 20.61 -19.08
C THR A 68 24.49 19.26 -18.47
N ILE A 69 25.25 18.37 -19.14
CA ILE A 69 25.98 18.46 -20.42
C ILE A 69 25.55 17.31 -21.35
N SER A 70 25.69 17.50 -22.67
CA SER A 70 25.23 16.63 -23.76
C SER A 70 26.17 15.49 -24.17
N SER A 71 25.60 14.34 -24.53
CA SER A 71 26.10 13.41 -25.56
C SER A 71 24.95 12.52 -26.06
N ASP A 72 24.88 12.24 -27.36
CA ASP A 72 23.69 11.65 -28.00
C ASP A 72 23.42 10.17 -27.64
N SER A 73 22.19 9.88 -27.22
CA SER A 73 21.49 8.61 -27.47
C SER A 73 19.98 8.77 -27.19
N ASP A 74 19.15 8.83 -28.23
CA ASP A 74 17.69 8.94 -28.11
C ASP A 74 17.04 7.61 -27.71
N GLU A 75 17.24 7.21 -26.45
CA GLU A 75 16.39 6.24 -25.75
C GLU A 75 15.80 6.93 -24.52
N GLU A 76 14.61 7.54 -24.66
CA GLU A 76 13.80 7.92 -23.50
C GLU A 76 13.34 6.64 -22.78
N GLU A 77 14.15 6.17 -21.84
CA GLU A 77 13.87 4.98 -21.02
C GLU A 77 12.57 5.22 -20.23
N ASP A 78 11.50 4.58 -20.71
CA ASP A 78 10.10 4.77 -20.30
C ASP A 78 9.91 4.33 -18.83
N THR A 79 10.35 5.20 -17.92
CA THR A 79 10.58 4.90 -16.51
C THR A 79 9.23 4.77 -15.80
N ILE A 80 8.72 3.55 -15.71
CA ILE A 80 7.49 3.23 -15.00
C ILE A 80 7.71 3.48 -13.50
N GLU A 81 7.43 4.71 -13.04
CA GLU A 81 7.35 5.04 -11.62
C GLU A 81 6.26 4.20 -10.96
N LEU A 82 6.67 3.09 -10.38
CA LEU A 82 5.85 2.28 -9.49
C LEU A 82 5.61 3.06 -8.19
N ASN A 83 4.62 3.95 -8.24
CA ASN A 83 4.06 4.66 -7.11
C ASN A 83 3.44 3.67 -6.11
N PHE A 84 4.31 3.04 -5.32
CA PHE A 84 3.95 2.14 -4.22
C PHE A 84 3.44 2.96 -3.03
N CYS A 85 2.27 3.58 -3.20
CA CYS A 85 1.47 4.06 -2.09
C CYS A 85 0.96 2.81 -1.34
N PRO A 86 1.37 2.59 -0.07
CA PRO A 86 0.82 1.48 0.70
C PRO A 86 -0.69 1.73 0.85
N ARG A 87 -1.52 0.85 0.29
CA ARG A 87 -2.98 1.02 0.35
C ARG A 87 -3.39 1.15 1.82
N PHE A 88 -3.92 2.30 2.19
CA PHE A 88 -4.65 2.44 3.44
C PHE A 88 -5.83 1.46 3.39
N VAL A 89 -5.81 0.44 4.25
CA VAL A 89 -6.90 -0.51 4.40
C VAL A 89 -7.72 -0.07 5.60
N PHE A 90 -8.93 0.41 5.35
CA PHE A 90 -9.88 0.73 6.38
C PHE A 90 -10.35 -0.53 7.12
N VAL A 91 -10.27 -0.49 8.44
CA VAL A 91 -10.89 -1.46 9.34
C VAL A 91 -11.60 -0.67 10.43
N SER A 92 -12.89 -0.88 10.61
CA SER A 92 -13.76 -0.03 11.44
C SER A 92 -13.46 -0.06 12.95
N SER A 93 -12.64 -1.01 13.41
CA SER A 93 -12.12 -1.13 14.80
C SER A 93 -10.73 -0.54 15.00
N LEU A 94 -10.08 -0.02 13.94
CA LEU A 94 -8.77 0.60 14.01
C LEU A 94 -8.89 2.13 13.93
N CYS A 95 -7.97 2.82 14.60
CA CYS A 95 -7.90 4.27 14.57
C CYS A 95 -7.42 4.77 13.20
N LEU A 96 -8.23 5.60 12.53
CA LEU A 96 -7.91 6.14 11.20
C LEU A 96 -6.52 6.81 11.11
N ILE A 97 -6.06 7.44 12.20
CA ILE A 97 -4.78 8.17 12.23
C ILE A 97 -3.55 7.27 12.44
N CYS A 98 -3.63 6.28 13.33
CA CYS A 98 -2.45 5.54 13.82
C CYS A 98 -2.48 4.01 13.63
N MET A 99 -3.61 3.48 13.14
CA MET A 99 -3.92 2.05 12.92
C MET A 99 -3.84 1.15 14.17
N GLU A 100 -3.80 1.73 15.37
CA GLU A 100 -4.01 0.97 16.62
C GLU A 100 -5.49 0.64 16.81
N ARG A 101 -5.79 -0.45 17.52
CA ARG A 101 -7.16 -0.83 17.87
C ARG A 101 -7.82 0.22 18.77
N SER A 102 -9.09 0.52 18.52
CA SER A 102 -9.93 1.32 19.43
C SER A 102 -11.38 0.87 19.42
N GLU A 103 -12.01 0.97 20.58
CA GLU A 103 -13.45 0.79 20.78
C GLU A 103 -14.22 2.13 20.70
N LYS A 104 -13.52 3.26 20.80
CA LYS A 104 -14.11 4.60 20.69
C LYS A 104 -14.35 4.94 19.22
N ILE A 105 -15.64 4.95 18.85
CA ILE A 105 -16.12 5.36 17.53
C ILE A 105 -16.37 6.87 17.44
N CYS A 106 -16.46 7.41 16.23
CA CYS A 106 -16.97 8.75 15.97
C CYS A 106 -18.43 8.86 16.47
N GLU A 107 -18.67 9.67 17.49
CA GLU A 107 -20.00 9.78 18.14
C GLU A 107 -21.11 10.25 17.21
N SER A 108 -20.77 11.01 16.16
CA SER A 108 -21.71 11.44 15.13
C SER A 108 -22.10 10.28 14.20
N CYS A 109 -21.19 9.85 13.30
CA CYS A 109 -21.53 8.86 12.28
C CYS A 109 -21.48 7.40 12.75
N GLY A 110 -20.73 7.09 13.81
CA GLY A 110 -20.51 5.73 14.33
C GLY A 110 -19.77 4.76 13.40
N MET A 111 -19.28 5.22 12.25
CA MET A 111 -18.70 4.36 11.21
C MET A 111 -17.18 4.15 11.31
N VAL A 112 -16.47 5.06 12.00
CA VAL A 112 -15.00 5.11 12.08
C VAL A 112 -14.54 5.21 13.54
N SER A 113 -13.28 4.87 13.83
CA SER A 113 -12.74 4.79 15.20
C SER A 113 -11.50 5.66 15.42
N TYR A 114 -11.26 6.05 16.68
CA TYR A 114 -10.10 6.85 17.13
C TYR A 114 -9.63 6.40 18.51
N CYS A 115 -8.34 6.46 18.85
CA CYS A 115 -7.87 6.14 20.22
C CYS A 115 -8.39 7.14 21.29
N GLY A 116 -8.71 8.35 20.85
CA GLY A 116 -9.26 9.42 21.67
C GLY A 116 -9.38 10.72 20.88
N ASP A 117 -9.86 11.75 21.55
CA ASP A 117 -10.22 13.08 21.05
C ASP A 117 -9.14 13.70 20.15
N ARG A 118 -7.88 13.69 20.60
CA ARG A 118 -6.73 14.15 19.82
C ARG A 118 -6.63 13.54 18.41
N HIS A 119 -6.96 12.26 18.23
CA HIS A 119 -6.94 11.61 16.91
C HIS A 119 -8.22 11.85 16.10
N ARG A 120 -9.36 12.13 16.76
CA ARG A 120 -10.58 12.62 16.11
C ARG A 120 -10.35 14.03 15.55
N GLU A 121 -9.74 14.92 16.32
CA GLU A 121 -9.46 16.31 15.92
C GLU A 121 -8.47 16.41 14.75
N LEU A 122 -7.41 15.60 14.75
CA LEU A 122 -6.47 15.54 13.62
C LEU A 122 -7.13 15.07 12.31
N ASP A 123 -8.10 14.15 12.39
CA ASP A 123 -8.89 13.71 11.22
C ASP A 123 -10.01 14.69 10.86
N TRP A 124 -10.50 15.50 11.80
CA TRP A 124 -11.73 16.28 11.64
C TRP A 124 -11.76 17.16 10.38
N LEU A 125 -10.64 17.77 10.01
CA LEU A 125 -10.50 18.57 8.78
C LEU A 125 -10.78 17.80 7.48
N LYS A 126 -10.66 16.47 7.50
CA LYS A 126 -11.01 15.56 6.40
C LYS A 126 -12.33 14.85 6.63
N HIS A 127 -12.54 14.32 7.84
CA HIS A 127 -13.72 13.54 8.15
C HIS A 127 -15.01 14.37 8.24
N ARG A 128 -15.00 15.64 8.65
CA ARG A 128 -16.22 16.44 8.97
C ARG A 128 -17.32 16.33 7.92
N ASP A 129 -17.00 16.59 6.65
CA ASP A 129 -18.00 16.67 5.59
C ASP A 129 -18.53 15.28 5.22
N LEU A 130 -17.64 14.29 5.11
CA LEU A 130 -18.02 12.88 4.98
C LEU A 130 -18.88 12.41 6.17
N CYS A 131 -18.52 12.80 7.40
CA CYS A 131 -19.24 12.47 8.62
C CYS A 131 -20.67 12.99 8.58
N ALA A 132 -20.89 14.24 8.14
CA ALA A 132 -22.23 14.81 8.01
C ALA A 132 -23.12 14.05 7.01
N VAL A 133 -22.53 13.45 5.97
CA VAL A 133 -23.25 12.60 5.00
C VAL A 133 -23.44 11.18 5.53
N LEU A 134 -22.41 10.58 6.14
CA LEU A 134 -22.48 9.25 6.77
C LEU A 134 -23.51 9.20 7.89
N SER A 135 -23.57 10.21 8.78
CA SER A 135 -24.56 10.27 9.86
C SER A 135 -25.99 10.26 9.32
N LYS A 136 -26.24 10.87 8.16
CA LYS A 136 -27.53 10.76 7.44
C LYS A 136 -27.72 9.34 6.90
N VAL A 137 -26.75 8.78 6.19
CA VAL A 137 -26.82 7.39 5.66
C VAL A 137 -27.02 6.32 6.76
N CYS A 138 -26.60 6.60 8.00
CA CYS A 138 -26.82 5.71 9.15
C CYS A 138 -28.20 5.89 9.83
N THR A 139 -28.98 6.91 9.49
CA THR A 139 -30.24 7.30 10.18
C THR A 139 -31.45 7.43 9.24
N THR A 140 -31.26 7.76 7.97
CA THR A 140 -32.35 7.84 6.97
C THR A 140 -32.72 6.47 6.43
N GLY A 141 -34.02 6.21 6.23
CA GLY A 141 -34.55 4.94 5.74
C GLY A 141 -33.98 4.44 4.40
N GLU A 142 -33.39 5.31 3.59
CA GLU A 142 -32.73 5.00 2.30
C GLU A 142 -31.28 4.50 2.43
N GLY A 143 -30.79 4.22 3.65
CA GLY A 143 -29.38 3.97 3.95
C GLY A 143 -29.10 2.59 4.56
N LEU A 144 -28.29 2.56 5.62
CA LEU A 144 -27.87 1.30 6.28
C LEU A 144 -29.05 0.51 6.89
N SER A 145 -30.22 1.13 7.03
CA SER A 145 -31.50 0.54 7.42
C SER A 145 -31.95 -0.60 6.51
N LEU A 146 -31.69 -0.53 5.20
CA LEU A 146 -32.16 -1.51 4.21
C LEU A 146 -31.34 -2.81 4.19
N LEU A 147 -30.09 -2.77 4.68
CA LEU A 147 -29.12 -3.87 4.56
C LEU A 147 -29.59 -5.25 5.12
N PRO A 148 -30.42 -5.34 6.19
CA PRO A 148 -30.93 -6.62 6.69
C PRO A 148 -31.87 -7.34 5.72
N GLU A 149 -32.59 -6.61 4.87
CA GLU A 149 -33.65 -7.14 4.01
C GLU A 149 -33.14 -7.62 2.65
N LEU A 150 -31.96 -7.15 2.22
CA LEU A 150 -31.36 -7.48 0.93
C LEU A 150 -30.84 -8.92 0.86
N SER A 151 -30.95 -9.56 -0.31
CA SER A 151 -30.20 -10.78 -0.62
C SER A 151 -28.67 -10.53 -0.63
N ALA A 152 -27.88 -11.59 -0.77
CA ALA A 152 -26.42 -11.49 -0.80
C ALA A 152 -25.91 -10.64 -1.99
N ASP A 153 -26.54 -10.74 -3.16
CA ASP A 153 -26.12 -10.01 -4.36
C ASP A 153 -26.66 -8.59 -4.40
N GLU A 154 -27.89 -8.36 -3.96
CA GLU A 154 -28.40 -7.01 -3.73
C GLU A 154 -27.54 -6.25 -2.70
N TYR A 155 -27.10 -6.91 -1.63
CA TYR A 155 -26.17 -6.33 -0.66
C TYR A 155 -24.77 -6.05 -1.24
N ARG A 156 -24.35 -6.75 -2.30
CA ARG A 156 -23.10 -6.43 -3.04
C ARG A 156 -23.29 -5.21 -3.93
N VAL A 157 -24.37 -5.16 -4.71
CA VAL A 157 -24.69 -4.05 -5.62
C VAL A 157 -25.02 -2.76 -4.86
N TYR A 158 -25.81 -2.85 -3.79
CA TYR A 158 -26.26 -1.69 -3.03
C TYR A 158 -25.11 -0.95 -2.32
N ARG A 159 -24.05 -1.64 -1.88
CA ARG A 159 -22.84 -0.97 -1.36
C ARG A 159 -22.07 -0.18 -2.42
N LEU A 160 -22.16 -0.55 -3.69
CA LEU A 160 -21.64 0.26 -4.79
C LEU A 160 -22.52 1.49 -5.03
N LYS A 161 -23.86 1.34 -5.00
CA LYS A 161 -24.81 2.46 -5.06
C LYS A 161 -24.63 3.44 -3.89
N LEU A 162 -24.31 2.96 -2.68
CA LEU A 162 -23.99 3.83 -1.53
C LEU A 162 -22.78 4.72 -1.79
N ILE A 163 -21.74 4.22 -2.48
CA ILE A 163 -20.58 5.04 -2.90
C ILE A 163 -21.03 6.17 -3.83
N GLU A 164 -21.89 5.87 -4.80
CA GLU A 164 -22.42 6.85 -5.77
C GLU A 164 -23.28 7.91 -5.06
N ILE A 165 -24.18 7.48 -4.16
CA ILE A 165 -25.05 8.36 -3.35
C ILE A 165 -24.21 9.30 -2.46
N VAL A 166 -23.17 8.78 -1.79
CA VAL A 166 -22.32 9.58 -0.90
C VAL A 166 -21.40 10.51 -1.69
N ALA A 167 -20.83 10.07 -2.82
CA ALA A 167 -20.08 10.93 -3.74
C ALA A 167 -20.92 12.10 -4.26
N HIS A 168 -22.15 11.82 -4.69
CA HIS A 168 -23.09 12.83 -5.17
C HIS A 168 -23.49 13.81 -4.05
N ARG A 169 -23.80 13.31 -2.84
CA ARG A 169 -24.11 14.13 -1.66
C ARG A 169 -22.91 14.98 -1.16
N LEU A 170 -21.68 14.62 -1.52
CA LEU A 170 -20.45 15.40 -1.25
C LEU A 170 -20.00 16.28 -2.43
N ALA A 171 -20.66 16.21 -3.58
CA ALA A 171 -20.29 16.86 -4.84
C ALA A 171 -18.83 16.58 -5.31
N ARG A 172 -18.23 15.45 -4.89
CA ARG A 172 -16.87 15.03 -5.27
C ARG A 172 -16.71 13.51 -5.31
N PRO A 173 -15.74 12.96 -6.07
CA PRO A 173 -15.35 11.56 -5.90
C PRO A 173 -14.85 11.28 -4.48
N LEU A 174 -15.01 10.03 -4.06
CA LEU A 174 -14.51 9.52 -2.78
C LEU A 174 -13.08 8.99 -2.90
N GLU A 175 -12.21 9.35 -1.94
CA GLU A 175 -10.90 8.72 -1.74
C GLU A 175 -11.08 7.23 -1.40
N LEU A 176 -10.06 6.40 -1.65
CA LEU A 176 -10.19 4.93 -1.54
C LEU A 176 -10.67 4.45 -0.16
N TRP A 177 -10.19 5.07 0.92
CA TRP A 177 -10.59 4.74 2.30
C TRP A 177 -12.05 5.13 2.59
N GLU A 178 -12.54 6.22 2.02
CA GLU A 178 -13.94 6.66 2.14
C GLU A 178 -14.89 5.68 1.44
N ARG A 179 -14.46 5.11 0.32
CA ARG A 179 -15.17 4.02 -0.37
C ARG A 179 -15.18 2.75 0.48
N GLU A 180 -14.07 2.42 1.13
CA GLU A 180 -13.98 1.25 2.01
C GLU A 180 -14.91 1.34 3.24
N ILE A 181 -15.16 2.54 3.79
CA ILE A 181 -16.18 2.75 4.85
C ILE A 181 -17.58 2.28 4.39
N LEU A 182 -17.90 2.40 3.10
CA LEU A 182 -19.19 2.00 2.52
C LEU A 182 -19.21 0.54 2.01
N LEU A 183 -18.04 -0.02 1.68
CA LEU A 183 -17.89 -1.44 1.35
C LEU A 183 -17.86 -2.33 2.61
N TYR A 184 -17.31 -1.82 3.72
CA TYR A 184 -17.11 -2.52 4.98
C TYR A 184 -17.69 -1.73 6.16
N PRO A 185 -19.00 -1.38 6.14
CA PRO A 185 -19.63 -0.52 7.13
C PRO A 185 -19.69 -1.16 8.51
N ARG A 186 -19.85 -0.34 9.57
CA ARG A 186 -19.92 -0.81 10.96
C ARG A 186 -21.29 -1.46 11.28
N ILE A 187 -21.51 -2.67 10.77
CA ILE A 187 -22.76 -3.43 10.91
C ILE A 187 -22.54 -4.80 11.58
N CYS A 188 -23.59 -5.36 12.18
CA CYS A 188 -23.55 -6.73 12.69
C CYS A 188 -23.39 -7.74 11.55
N ARG A 189 -22.47 -8.69 11.68
CA ARG A 189 -22.23 -9.78 10.72
C ARG A 189 -23.44 -10.70 10.53
N GLY A 190 -24.22 -10.95 11.58
CA GLY A 190 -25.44 -11.77 11.52
C GLY A 190 -26.58 -11.05 10.80
N CYS A 191 -27.13 -10.01 11.42
CA CYS A 191 -28.36 -9.35 10.96
C CYS A 191 -28.15 -8.11 10.08
N ARG A 192 -26.91 -7.73 9.75
CA ARG A 192 -26.53 -6.53 8.95
C ARG A 192 -27.02 -5.17 9.45
N ARG A 193 -27.61 -5.11 10.65
CA ARG A 193 -28.03 -3.86 11.29
C ARG A 193 -26.81 -3.04 11.73
N PHE A 194 -26.82 -1.75 11.43
CA PHE A 194 -25.89 -0.77 12.00
C PHE A 194 -26.23 -0.54 13.48
N SER A 195 -25.22 -0.40 14.33
CA SER A 195 -25.38 0.11 15.70
C SER A 195 -24.07 0.70 16.23
N LYS A 196 -24.19 1.70 17.10
CA LYS A 196 -23.06 2.25 17.85
C LYS A 196 -22.56 1.28 18.93
N MET A 197 -23.44 0.41 19.46
CA MET A 197 -23.12 -0.57 20.51
C MET A 197 -22.60 -1.93 19.99
N LEU A 198 -22.24 -2.06 18.70
CA LEU A 198 -21.68 -3.31 18.20
C LEU A 198 -20.35 -3.65 18.90
N ARG A 199 -20.26 -4.89 19.39
CA ARG A 199 -19.05 -5.53 19.91
C ARG A 199 -18.17 -5.98 18.75
N CYS A 200 -16.86 -5.94 18.92
CA CYS A 200 -15.89 -6.38 17.91
C CYS A 200 -15.26 -7.71 18.35
N CYS A 201 -15.06 -8.67 17.45
CA CYS A 201 -14.39 -9.92 17.80
C CYS A 201 -13.01 -9.65 18.39
N GLU A 202 -12.79 -10.02 19.66
CA GLU A 202 -11.53 -9.81 20.37
C GLU A 202 -10.32 -10.42 19.62
N ALA A 203 -10.51 -11.60 19.02
CA ALA A 203 -9.43 -12.36 18.41
C ALA A 203 -8.98 -11.85 17.02
N CYS A 204 -9.90 -11.43 16.13
CA CYS A 204 -9.53 -10.95 14.79
C CYS A 204 -9.61 -9.44 14.60
N GLY A 205 -10.43 -8.72 15.37
CA GLY A 205 -10.65 -7.28 15.23
C GLY A 205 -11.43 -6.83 13.98
N VAL A 206 -11.76 -7.72 13.03
CA VAL A 206 -12.40 -7.33 11.75
C VAL A 206 -13.92 -7.37 11.80
N GLU A 207 -14.50 -8.41 12.40
CA GLU A 207 -15.95 -8.65 12.39
C GLU A 207 -16.64 -8.04 13.62
N LEU A 208 -17.92 -7.68 13.45
CA LEU A 208 -18.73 -6.92 14.40
C LEU A 208 -20.08 -7.60 14.68
N PHE A 209 -20.57 -7.46 15.90
CA PHE A 209 -21.59 -8.29 16.50
C PHE A 209 -22.54 -7.47 17.36
N CYS A 210 -23.84 -7.77 17.30
CA CYS A 210 -24.80 -7.21 18.26
C CYS A 210 -24.85 -8.09 19.51
N GLU A 211 -25.82 -7.88 20.38
CA GLU A 211 -26.00 -8.71 21.58
C GLU A 211 -26.56 -10.09 21.18
N ASP A 212 -27.48 -10.15 20.21
CA ASP A 212 -28.19 -11.37 19.79
C ASP A 212 -27.40 -12.28 18.82
N HIS A 213 -26.24 -11.86 18.31
CA HIS A 213 -25.49 -12.58 17.27
C HIS A 213 -23.98 -12.54 17.51
N ASP A 214 -23.35 -13.70 17.71
CA ASP A 214 -21.89 -13.90 17.71
C ASP A 214 -21.44 -15.04 16.76
N HIS A 215 -22.35 -15.99 16.51
CA HIS A 215 -22.07 -17.26 15.84
C HIS A 215 -21.75 -17.17 14.34
N GLY A 216 -20.99 -18.15 13.86
CA GLY A 216 -20.71 -18.36 12.43
C GLY A 216 -19.47 -17.63 11.88
N HIS A 217 -18.90 -16.68 12.62
CA HIS A 217 -17.66 -16.01 12.22
C HIS A 217 -16.40 -16.84 12.51
N GLU A 218 -16.43 -17.71 13.52
CA GLU A 218 -15.31 -18.51 14.02
C GLU A 218 -14.52 -19.25 12.93
N LYS A 219 -15.24 -19.87 11.98
CA LYS A 219 -14.68 -20.60 10.83
C LYS A 219 -13.73 -19.75 9.97
N TRP A 220 -13.95 -18.45 9.95
CA TRP A 220 -13.17 -17.47 9.17
C TRP A 220 -12.39 -16.48 10.05
N CYS A 221 -12.66 -16.46 11.37
CA CYS A 221 -11.97 -15.62 12.36
C CYS A 221 -10.45 -15.81 12.32
N ARG A 222 -10.01 -17.07 12.17
CA ARG A 222 -8.59 -17.42 11.99
C ARG A 222 -8.03 -16.83 10.70
N GLU A 223 -8.80 -16.81 9.61
CA GLU A 223 -8.35 -16.27 8.32
C GLU A 223 -8.07 -14.76 8.38
N PHE A 224 -8.88 -13.99 9.13
CA PHE A 224 -8.61 -12.56 9.35
C PHE A 224 -7.40 -12.29 10.24
N GLN A 225 -6.99 -13.24 11.09
CA GLN A 225 -5.78 -13.13 11.90
C GLN A 225 -4.49 -13.40 11.10
N LYS A 226 -4.57 -14.04 9.91
CA LYS A 226 -3.45 -14.61 9.13
C LYS A 226 -2.45 -13.60 8.51
N LEU A 227 -2.26 -12.44 9.12
CA LEU A 227 -1.15 -11.54 8.84
C LEU A 227 0.19 -12.12 9.36
N PHE A 228 0.66 -13.17 8.69
CA PHE A 228 1.91 -13.94 8.88
C PHE A 228 2.15 -14.58 10.27
N LEU A 229 2.10 -13.85 11.39
CA LEU A 229 2.42 -14.40 12.72
C LEU A 229 1.35 -15.36 13.28
N HIS A 230 0.12 -15.31 12.79
CA HIS A 230 -0.95 -16.25 13.16
C HIS A 230 -1.13 -17.38 12.13
N LEU A 231 -0.55 -17.27 10.93
CA LEU A 231 -0.40 -18.40 9.99
C LEU A 231 0.48 -19.50 10.60
N LEU A 232 1.56 -19.09 11.26
CA LEU A 232 2.56 -19.95 11.86
C LEU A 232 2.63 -19.64 13.37
N PRO A 233 1.71 -20.17 14.20
CA PRO A 233 1.59 -19.79 15.61
C PRO A 233 2.83 -20.13 16.47
N THR A 234 3.68 -21.03 15.99
CA THR A 234 4.99 -21.39 16.57
C THR A 234 6.12 -20.40 16.21
N LEU A 235 5.93 -19.55 15.19
CA LEU A 235 6.97 -18.64 14.71
C LEU A 235 7.19 -17.49 15.71
N LYS A 236 8.34 -17.53 16.40
CA LYS A 236 8.75 -16.47 17.33
C LYS A 236 9.38 -15.28 16.62
N HIS A 237 10.25 -15.51 15.63
CA HIS A 237 11.02 -14.45 15.00
C HIS A 237 10.93 -14.56 13.48
N LEU A 238 10.41 -13.51 12.84
CA LEU A 238 10.38 -13.37 11.39
C LEU A 238 11.36 -12.27 10.98
N GLN A 239 12.45 -12.64 10.32
CA GLN A 239 13.40 -11.69 9.73
C GLN A 239 13.18 -11.63 8.22
N LEU A 240 12.94 -10.43 7.70
CA LEU A 240 12.86 -10.15 6.27
C LEU A 240 14.10 -9.34 5.85
N MET A 241 14.71 -9.72 4.72
CA MET A 241 15.89 -9.08 4.18
C MET A 241 15.62 -8.75 2.71
N PHE A 242 15.41 -7.46 2.42
CA PHE A 242 15.25 -6.97 1.06
C PHE A 242 16.62 -6.54 0.54
N ILE A 243 17.08 -7.15 -0.55
CA ILE A 243 18.43 -6.98 -1.11
C ILE A 243 18.27 -6.86 -2.63
N GLY A 244 18.95 -5.90 -3.24
CA GLY A 244 18.99 -5.78 -4.70
C GLY A 244 19.74 -4.53 -5.17
N PRO A 245 20.30 -4.52 -6.39
CA PRO A 245 20.95 -3.35 -6.95
C PRO A 245 19.93 -2.24 -7.23
N GLU A 246 18.76 -2.59 -7.80
CA GLU A 246 17.64 -1.69 -8.11
C GLU A 246 16.78 -1.31 -6.89
N LEU A 247 17.07 -1.84 -5.69
CA LEU A 247 16.30 -1.53 -4.49
C LEU A 247 16.55 -0.08 -4.06
N ARG A 248 15.70 0.84 -4.56
CA ARG A 248 15.64 2.24 -4.12
C ARG A 248 14.73 2.32 -2.88
N LEU A 249 15.16 3.06 -1.87
CA LEU A 249 14.37 3.31 -0.65
C LEU A 249 13.83 4.75 -0.65
N PRO A 250 12.60 4.98 -0.16
CA PRO A 250 12.07 6.33 -0.01
C PRO A 250 12.86 7.12 1.03
N THR A 251 12.84 8.46 0.92
CA THR A 251 13.58 9.42 1.74
C THR A 251 12.98 9.61 3.15
N VAL A 252 12.85 8.51 3.89
CA VAL A 252 12.36 8.46 5.28
C VAL A 252 13.33 7.65 6.17
N PRO A 253 13.35 7.89 7.49
CA PRO A 253 14.20 7.14 8.42
C PRO A 253 14.03 5.62 8.29
N LEU A 254 15.14 4.89 8.18
CA LEU A 254 15.16 3.43 8.02
C LEU A 254 14.40 2.71 9.14
N ASP A 255 14.44 3.23 10.37
CA ASP A 255 13.72 2.65 11.51
C ASP A 255 12.20 2.66 11.31
N LEU A 256 11.64 3.65 10.60
CA LEU A 256 10.21 3.69 10.27
C LEU A 256 9.82 2.68 9.18
N LEU A 257 10.74 2.34 8.28
CA LEU A 257 10.57 1.27 7.28
C LEU A 257 10.78 -0.12 7.90
N ALA A 258 11.68 -0.23 8.88
CA ALA A 258 12.02 -1.47 9.56
C ALA A 258 11.01 -1.87 10.66
N THR A 259 10.31 -0.89 11.26
CA THR A 259 9.38 -1.09 12.37
C THR A 259 8.03 -1.67 11.90
N VAL A 260 7.86 -2.97 12.07
CA VAL A 260 6.57 -3.65 11.91
C VAL A 260 5.83 -3.65 13.26
N LYS A 261 4.72 -2.92 13.34
CA LYS A 261 3.79 -3.02 14.48
C LYS A 261 3.18 -4.42 14.54
N ILE A 262 3.11 -4.99 15.75
CA ILE A 262 2.49 -6.29 16.03
C ILE A 262 1.49 -6.15 17.18
N CYS A 263 0.46 -7.01 17.20
CA CYS A 263 -0.56 -6.96 18.25
C CYS A 263 0.00 -7.26 19.65
N SER A 264 -0.69 -6.78 20.69
CA SER A 264 -0.32 -6.98 22.10
C SER A 264 -0.06 -8.45 22.45
N ALA A 265 -0.92 -9.37 21.99
CA ALA A 265 -0.76 -10.81 22.21
C ALA A 265 0.51 -11.39 21.53
N CYS A 266 0.89 -10.91 20.35
CA CYS A 266 2.17 -11.29 19.71
C CYS A 266 3.36 -10.74 20.51
N LYS A 267 3.31 -9.47 20.94
CA LYS A 267 4.35 -8.84 21.76
C LYS A 267 4.55 -9.55 23.11
N LEU A 268 3.46 -9.84 23.83
CA LEU A 268 3.46 -10.58 25.09
C LEU A 268 3.96 -12.02 24.94
N SER A 269 3.65 -12.70 23.83
CA SER A 269 4.17 -14.04 23.53
C SER A 269 5.60 -14.05 22.97
N GLY A 270 6.33 -12.94 23.10
CA GLY A 270 7.75 -12.79 22.74
C GLY A 270 8.03 -12.74 21.24
N ARG A 271 7.01 -12.52 20.40
CA ARG A 271 7.18 -12.54 18.94
C ARG A 271 7.79 -11.24 18.43
N ARG A 272 8.57 -11.34 17.36
CA ARG A 272 9.24 -10.21 16.71
C ARG A 272 9.15 -10.34 15.19
N VAL A 273 8.91 -9.22 14.51
CA VAL A 273 9.16 -9.07 13.07
C VAL A 273 10.25 -8.02 12.92
N ASN A 274 11.27 -8.34 12.14
CA ASN A 274 12.41 -7.47 11.86
C ASN A 274 12.59 -7.39 10.36
N VAL A 275 12.63 -6.18 9.81
CA VAL A 275 12.89 -5.95 8.38
C VAL A 275 14.22 -5.22 8.22
N SER A 276 15.01 -5.64 7.24
CA SER A 276 16.26 -4.99 6.87
C SER A 276 16.30 -4.77 5.36
N PHE A 277 16.95 -3.68 4.95
CA PHE A 277 17.05 -3.26 3.55
C PHE A 277 18.53 -3.07 3.18
N HIS A 278 18.90 -3.61 2.03
CA HIS A 278 20.26 -3.64 1.51
C HIS A 278 20.25 -3.07 0.08
N PRO A 279 20.00 -1.75 -0.06
CA PRO A 279 19.90 -1.09 -1.36
C PRO A 279 21.25 -1.03 -2.07
N GLY A 280 21.24 -1.02 -3.40
CA GLY A 280 22.47 -0.90 -4.21
C GLY A 280 23.45 -2.08 -4.04
N LYS A 281 22.96 -3.27 -3.67
CA LYS A 281 23.80 -4.45 -3.40
C LYS A 281 23.26 -5.70 -4.08
N PHE A 282 24.15 -6.48 -4.69
CA PHE A 282 23.83 -7.83 -5.13
C PHE A 282 23.75 -8.79 -3.94
N TYR A 283 22.94 -9.84 -4.08
CA TYR A 283 22.80 -10.88 -3.05
C TYR A 283 24.13 -11.58 -2.73
N HIS A 284 24.95 -11.86 -3.75
CA HIS A 284 26.25 -12.52 -3.58
C HIS A 284 27.26 -11.68 -2.80
N ASP A 285 27.24 -10.34 -2.94
CA ASP A 285 28.07 -9.45 -2.12
C ASP A 285 27.55 -9.35 -0.69
N PHE A 286 26.22 -9.30 -0.52
CA PHE A 286 25.61 -9.33 0.80
C PHE A 286 26.00 -10.60 1.58
N CYS A 287 26.00 -11.77 0.94
CA CYS A 287 26.45 -13.05 1.51
C CYS A 287 27.91 -13.03 2.01
N ARG A 288 28.78 -12.19 1.42
CA ARG A 288 30.19 -12.02 1.83
C ARG A 288 30.36 -11.01 2.97
N SER A 289 29.29 -10.29 3.33
CA SER A 289 29.34 -9.19 4.30
C SER A 289 29.11 -9.65 5.76
N LYS A 290 29.64 -8.89 6.72
CA LYS A 290 29.41 -9.10 8.17
C LYS A 290 27.93 -8.91 8.61
N GLN A 291 27.06 -8.43 7.72
CA GLN A 291 25.63 -8.25 7.97
C GLN A 291 24.79 -9.47 7.53
N PHE A 292 25.41 -10.45 6.86
CA PHE A 292 24.70 -11.65 6.41
C PHE A 292 24.26 -12.53 7.59
N VAL A 293 22.96 -12.78 7.67
CA VAL A 293 22.38 -13.86 8.48
C VAL A 293 21.88 -14.92 7.52
N LYS A 294 22.25 -16.19 7.72
CA LYS A 294 21.79 -17.28 6.86
C LYS A 294 20.25 -17.34 6.86
N PRO A 295 19.57 -17.16 5.70
CA PRO A 295 18.11 -17.23 5.65
C PRO A 295 17.62 -18.67 5.78
N HIS A 296 16.38 -18.85 6.23
CA HIS A 296 15.69 -20.16 6.24
C HIS A 296 14.99 -20.46 4.90
N LEU A 297 14.75 -19.43 4.08
CA LEU A 297 14.09 -19.46 2.78
C LEU A 297 14.61 -18.26 1.97
N VAL A 298 14.93 -18.48 0.70
CA VAL A 298 15.19 -17.40 -0.28
C VAL A 298 13.97 -17.29 -1.20
N CYS A 299 13.57 -16.07 -1.58
CA CYS A 299 12.46 -15.82 -2.49
C CYS A 299 12.91 -14.92 -3.65
N LEU A 300 12.63 -15.35 -4.88
CA LEU A 300 12.95 -14.65 -6.12
C LEU A 300 11.64 -14.44 -6.90
N PHE A 301 11.11 -13.22 -6.84
CA PHE A 301 9.81 -12.87 -7.40
C PHE A 301 9.96 -12.40 -8.86
N ASN A 302 9.58 -13.25 -9.81
CA ASN A 302 9.63 -13.01 -11.25
C ASN A 302 11.01 -12.46 -11.74
N PRO A 303 12.13 -13.15 -11.40
CA PRO A 303 13.47 -12.59 -11.51
C PRO A 303 14.04 -12.56 -12.94
N GLY A 304 13.63 -13.47 -13.84
CA GLY A 304 14.20 -13.57 -15.17
C GLY A 304 15.68 -14.00 -15.16
N LEU A 305 16.04 -14.98 -14.32
CA LEU A 305 17.41 -15.51 -14.20
C LEU A 305 17.98 -15.96 -15.54
N TYR A 306 17.12 -16.46 -16.43
CA TYR A 306 17.48 -16.91 -17.78
C TYR A 306 17.93 -15.79 -18.74
N ARG A 307 17.87 -14.51 -18.33
CA ARG A 307 18.29 -13.37 -19.15
C ARG A 307 19.78 -13.10 -18.93
N GLU A 308 20.52 -13.00 -20.03
CA GLU A 308 21.96 -12.71 -20.01
C GLU A 308 22.27 -11.20 -20.08
N THR A 309 21.22 -10.38 -20.22
CA THR A 309 21.24 -8.93 -20.02
C THR A 309 20.25 -8.55 -18.92
N GLY A 310 20.77 -7.91 -17.87
CA GLY A 310 20.01 -7.44 -16.71
C GLY A 310 20.59 -6.10 -16.24
N PHE A 311 20.91 -6.00 -14.95
CA PHE A 311 21.46 -4.79 -14.35
C PHE A 311 22.74 -4.31 -15.08
N ASP A 312 22.83 -2.99 -15.34
CA ASP A 312 23.88 -2.35 -16.17
C ASP A 312 24.15 -3.04 -17.52
N GLY A 313 23.13 -3.70 -18.10
CA GLY A 313 23.24 -4.44 -19.36
C GLY A 313 24.00 -5.78 -19.27
N ARG A 314 24.25 -6.30 -18.06
CA ARG A 314 25.11 -7.47 -17.80
C ARG A 314 24.36 -8.61 -17.14
N ASP A 315 24.89 -9.83 -17.25
CA ASP A 315 24.43 -10.95 -16.42
C ASP A 315 25.09 -10.92 -15.03
N THR A 316 24.29 -10.58 -14.01
CA THR A 316 24.69 -10.58 -12.60
C THR A 316 24.16 -11.80 -11.81
N TRP A 317 23.48 -12.74 -12.49
CA TRP A 317 22.84 -13.90 -11.84
C TRP A 317 23.78 -15.06 -11.47
N PRO A 318 24.85 -15.43 -12.21
CA PRO A 318 25.67 -16.60 -11.90
C PRO A 318 26.29 -16.61 -10.51
N GLU A 319 26.77 -15.46 -10.02
CA GLU A 319 27.25 -15.28 -8.65
C GLU A 319 26.12 -15.51 -7.63
N THR A 320 24.96 -14.89 -7.87
CA THR A 320 23.77 -14.96 -7.01
C THR A 320 23.22 -16.40 -6.90
N ILE A 321 23.14 -17.11 -8.03
CA ILE A 321 22.70 -18.51 -8.11
C ILE A 321 23.66 -19.43 -7.35
N ARG A 322 24.98 -19.24 -7.52
CA ARG A 322 25.99 -19.99 -6.76
C ARG A 322 25.81 -19.80 -5.25
N GLU A 323 25.68 -18.57 -4.76
CA GLU A 323 25.54 -18.31 -3.31
C GLU A 323 24.17 -18.75 -2.73
N PHE A 324 23.05 -18.62 -3.44
CA PHE A 324 21.76 -19.12 -2.90
C PHE A 324 21.69 -20.66 -2.88
N CYS A 325 22.29 -21.35 -3.87
CA CYS A 325 22.35 -22.82 -3.84
C CYS A 325 23.29 -23.31 -2.74
N LYS A 326 24.48 -22.70 -2.61
CA LYS A 326 25.48 -22.96 -1.56
C LYS A 326 24.94 -22.77 -0.14
N ALA A 327 23.93 -21.94 0.07
CA ALA A 327 23.24 -21.83 1.35
C ALA A 327 22.52 -23.14 1.78
N ARG A 328 22.21 -24.04 0.84
CA ARG A 328 21.51 -25.33 1.05
C ARG A 328 20.17 -25.17 1.80
N VAL A 329 19.43 -24.10 1.50
CA VAL A 329 18.07 -23.85 2.00
C VAL A 329 17.08 -23.81 0.83
N PRO A 330 15.76 -23.94 1.07
CA PRO A 330 14.77 -23.77 0.02
C PRO A 330 14.87 -22.40 -0.65
N VAL A 331 14.75 -22.38 -1.97
CA VAL A 331 14.71 -21.20 -2.82
C VAL A 331 13.41 -21.25 -3.62
N CYS A 332 12.50 -20.35 -3.30
CA CYS A 332 11.25 -20.14 -4.03
C CYS A 332 11.52 -19.23 -5.23
N VAL A 333 11.14 -19.67 -6.43
CA VAL A 333 11.26 -18.91 -7.68
C VAL A 333 9.87 -18.81 -8.30
N THR A 334 9.47 -17.60 -8.71
CA THR A 334 8.22 -17.38 -9.46
C THR A 334 8.45 -16.77 -10.83
N SER A 335 7.48 -16.88 -11.74
CA SER A 335 7.55 -16.27 -13.08
C SER A 335 6.19 -15.74 -13.54
N TYR A 336 6.16 -14.90 -14.58
CA TYR A 336 4.93 -14.39 -15.21
C TYR A 336 4.23 -15.44 -16.08
N THR A 337 4.97 -16.32 -16.76
CA THR A 337 4.42 -17.29 -17.72
C THR A 337 4.83 -18.75 -17.48
N LYS A 338 4.08 -19.67 -18.12
CA LYS A 338 4.40 -21.10 -18.18
C LYS A 338 5.72 -21.39 -18.93
N HIS A 339 6.17 -20.45 -19.76
CA HIS A 339 7.34 -20.60 -20.63
C HIS A 339 8.63 -20.06 -19.99
N GLU A 340 8.51 -19.16 -19.01
CA GLU A 340 9.63 -18.65 -18.23
C GLU A 340 10.09 -19.63 -17.15
N ILE A 341 9.18 -20.14 -16.31
CA ILE A 341 9.58 -20.95 -15.14
C ILE A 341 10.45 -22.20 -15.49
N PRO A 342 10.33 -22.89 -16.63
CA PRO A 342 11.27 -23.94 -17.02
C PRO A 342 12.64 -23.38 -17.41
N ARG A 343 12.71 -22.19 -18.03
CA ARG A 343 13.97 -21.51 -18.37
C ARG A 343 14.72 -21.07 -17.11
N GLU A 344 14.00 -20.58 -16.08
CA GLU A 344 14.57 -20.30 -14.76
C GLU A 344 15.24 -21.57 -14.18
N MET A 345 14.53 -22.71 -14.22
CA MET A 345 15.06 -23.97 -13.70
C MET A 345 16.24 -24.51 -14.51
N ILE A 346 16.24 -24.35 -15.83
CA ILE A 346 17.37 -24.70 -16.71
C ILE A 346 18.59 -23.84 -16.34
N ARG A 347 18.44 -22.52 -16.19
CA ARG A 347 19.56 -21.62 -15.84
C ARG A 347 20.15 -21.90 -14.47
N ILE A 348 19.33 -22.24 -13.47
CA ILE A 348 19.83 -22.67 -12.16
C ILE A 348 20.61 -23.98 -12.30
N LYS A 349 20.04 -24.99 -12.97
CA LYS A 349 20.64 -26.32 -13.16
C LYS A 349 21.91 -26.29 -14.05
N SER A 350 22.12 -25.26 -14.88
CA SER A 350 23.37 -25.06 -15.61
C SER A 350 24.50 -24.40 -14.79
N ILE A 351 24.22 -23.96 -13.55
CA ILE A 351 25.17 -23.19 -12.72
C ILE A 351 25.47 -23.88 -11.37
N ALA A 352 24.51 -24.62 -10.82
CA ALA A 352 24.68 -25.36 -9.57
C ALA A 352 23.84 -26.65 -9.55
N ASP A 353 24.34 -27.70 -8.89
CA ASP A 353 23.54 -28.90 -8.67
C ASP A 353 22.48 -28.66 -7.58
N VAL A 354 21.24 -29.03 -7.91
CA VAL A 354 20.05 -28.76 -7.10
C VAL A 354 19.13 -29.97 -7.04
N GLU A 355 18.40 -30.09 -5.93
CA GLU A 355 17.19 -30.90 -5.83
C GLU A 355 15.97 -30.02 -6.11
N THR A 356 14.97 -30.53 -6.84
CA THR A 356 13.66 -29.87 -6.90
C THR A 356 12.83 -30.32 -5.70
N ILE A 357 12.35 -29.38 -4.89
CA ILE A 357 11.41 -29.63 -3.78
C ILE A 357 9.97 -29.50 -4.27
N LEU A 358 9.71 -28.56 -5.20
CA LEU A 358 8.41 -28.36 -5.83
C LEU A 358 8.62 -28.09 -7.32
N GLU A 359 8.22 -29.04 -8.17
CA GLU A 359 8.34 -28.90 -9.63
C GLU A 359 7.48 -27.74 -10.17
N PRO A 360 7.89 -27.10 -11.29
CA PRO A 360 7.25 -25.92 -11.85
C PRO A 360 5.75 -26.09 -12.10
N GLN A 361 4.94 -25.31 -11.39
CA GLN A 361 3.49 -25.36 -11.48
C GLN A 361 2.84 -23.97 -11.35
N ARG A 362 1.53 -23.89 -11.56
CA ARG A 362 0.76 -22.65 -11.38
C ARG A 362 0.74 -22.30 -9.89
N ASN A 363 1.07 -21.05 -9.55
CA ASN A 363 1.10 -20.60 -8.16
C ASN A 363 -0.33 -20.36 -7.64
N PRO A 364 -0.78 -21.02 -6.55
CA PRO A 364 -2.07 -20.73 -5.94
C PRO A 364 -2.12 -19.35 -5.26
N PHE A 365 -0.98 -18.70 -5.04
CA PHE A 365 -0.84 -17.37 -4.44
C PHE A 365 -0.53 -16.27 -5.48
N ALA A 366 -0.82 -16.50 -6.76
CA ALA A 366 -0.59 -15.56 -7.86
C ALA A 366 -1.46 -14.29 -7.78
N SER A 367 -1.04 -13.23 -8.48
CA SER A 367 -1.91 -12.11 -8.80
C SER A 367 -3.10 -12.57 -9.65
N ILE A 368 -4.32 -12.15 -9.28
CA ILE A 368 -5.51 -12.26 -10.14
C ILE A 368 -5.70 -11.05 -11.07
N LYS A 369 -4.91 -9.98 -10.88
CA LYS A 369 -4.91 -8.83 -11.80
C LYS A 369 -4.05 -9.17 -13.02
N PRO A 370 -4.59 -9.11 -14.25
CA PRO A 370 -3.79 -9.16 -15.46
C PRO A 370 -3.06 -7.83 -15.67
N ASP A 371 -1.82 -7.93 -16.12
CA ASP A 371 -1.05 -6.85 -16.74
C ASP A 371 -0.88 -7.20 -18.24
N ARG A 372 -0.83 -6.20 -19.13
CA ARG A 372 -0.56 -6.46 -20.56
C ARG A 372 0.91 -6.87 -20.73
N ASN A 373 1.15 -7.89 -21.54
CA ASN A 373 2.48 -8.20 -22.02
C ASN A 373 2.82 -7.33 -23.24
N PHE A 374 4.08 -6.97 -23.39
CA PHE A 374 4.64 -6.29 -24.57
C PHE A 374 5.95 -6.94 -25.05
N VAL A 375 6.41 -7.99 -24.36
CA VAL A 375 7.70 -8.68 -24.61
C VAL A 375 7.48 -10.01 -25.35
N SER A 376 6.31 -10.63 -25.19
CA SER A 376 5.87 -11.82 -25.92
C SER A 376 4.32 -11.83 -26.00
N ASP A 377 3.76 -10.74 -26.52
CA ASP A 377 2.32 -10.55 -26.63
C ASP A 377 1.68 -11.47 -27.69
N ASP A 378 2.47 -11.83 -28.71
CA ASP A 378 2.22 -12.87 -29.71
C ASP A 378 1.76 -14.22 -29.14
N THR A 379 2.31 -14.61 -27.99
CA THR A 379 2.21 -15.94 -27.37
C THR A 379 1.55 -15.90 -26.00
N ALA A 380 1.67 -14.79 -25.28
CA ALA A 380 1.12 -14.56 -23.95
C ALA A 380 0.71 -13.08 -23.77
N PRO A 381 -0.38 -12.60 -24.41
CA PRO A 381 -0.77 -11.18 -24.41
C PRO A 381 -1.13 -10.61 -23.04
N LEU A 382 -1.39 -11.48 -22.05
CA LEU A 382 -1.62 -11.12 -20.65
C LEU A 382 -0.66 -11.88 -19.74
N ILE A 383 -0.02 -11.16 -18.84
CA ILE A 383 0.85 -11.67 -17.78
C ILE A 383 0.26 -11.39 -16.41
N TYR A 384 0.66 -12.20 -15.42
CA TYR A 384 0.21 -12.06 -14.03
C TYR A 384 1.44 -12.12 -13.11
N LYS A 385 1.50 -11.27 -12.08
CA LYS A 385 2.63 -11.28 -11.14
C LYS A 385 2.62 -12.58 -10.32
N ASN A 386 3.79 -13.20 -10.20
CA ASN A 386 4.02 -14.47 -9.49
C ASN A 386 3.11 -15.62 -9.96
N TYR A 387 2.83 -15.75 -11.26
CA TYR A 387 1.81 -16.68 -11.78
C TYR A 387 2.20 -18.16 -11.74
N TYR A 388 3.48 -18.45 -11.91
CA TYR A 388 4.07 -19.78 -11.76
C TYR A 388 5.05 -19.79 -10.58
N ILE A 389 5.28 -20.98 -10.01
CA ILE A 389 6.16 -21.22 -8.87
C ILE A 389 6.94 -22.52 -9.04
N ALA A 390 8.19 -22.52 -8.61
CA ALA A 390 8.99 -23.71 -8.34
C ALA A 390 9.75 -23.50 -7.01
N ILE A 391 10.15 -24.59 -6.35
CA ILE A 391 11.02 -24.55 -5.17
C ILE A 391 12.17 -25.52 -5.39
N ILE A 392 13.40 -25.04 -5.27
CA ILE A 392 14.64 -25.81 -5.39
C ILE A 392 15.50 -25.64 -4.14
N LYS A 393 16.52 -26.48 -3.98
CA LYS A 393 17.56 -26.34 -2.95
C LYS A 393 18.89 -26.88 -3.49
N GLY A 394 20.00 -26.24 -3.13
CA GLY A 394 21.33 -26.74 -3.50
C GLY A 394 21.62 -28.10 -2.87
N LYS A 395 22.24 -29.00 -3.63
CA LYS A 395 22.69 -30.31 -3.13
C LYS A 395 23.87 -30.15 -2.15
N SER A 396 24.29 -31.27 -1.55
CA SER A 396 25.43 -31.30 -0.62
C SER A 396 26.74 -31.54 -1.35
#